data_AF-A0A3D2L4L6-F1
#
_entry.id   AF-A0A3D2L4L6-F1
#
_cell.length_a   1.000
_cell.length_b   1.000
_cell.length_c   1.000
_cell.angle_alpha   90.00
_cell.angle_beta   90.00
_cell.angle_gamma   90.00
#
_symmetry.space_group_name_H-M   'P 1'
#
loop_
_entity.id
_entity.type
_entity.pdbx_description
1 polymer ?
#
loop_
_entity_poly.entity_id
_entity_poly.type
_entity_poly.pdbx_seq_one_letter_code
_entity_poly.pdbx_strand_id
1 'polypeptide(L)' 'MTAETVQTGEFAGWQTWPDEPFEHDAAGPFYFKIDDDGPVAAFRAQRKHMNAGGVMHGGCLMAFGDFSLFAIAHDGMEGE' A
#
# COMPACT_ATOMS: atom_id res chain seq x y z
N MET A 1 8.06 -8.74 7.23
CA MET A 1 6.63 -8.50 6.99
C MET A 1 6.20 -9.44 5.89
N THR A 2 5.19 -10.27 6.14
CA THR A 2 4.70 -11.23 5.13
C THR A 2 3.64 -10.55 4.28
N ALA A 3 3.83 -10.51 2.97
CA ALA A 3 2.80 -10.01 2.07
C ALA A 3 1.66 -11.03 1.95
N GLU A 4 0.41 -10.58 2.04
CA GLU A 4 -0.76 -11.42 1.84
C GLU A 4 -1.53 -11.02 0.59
N THR A 5 -1.90 -12.00 -0.24
CA THR A 5 -2.76 -11.78 -1.41
C THR A 5 -4.21 -11.58 -0.98
N VAL A 6 -4.78 -10.45 -1.38
CA VAL A 6 -6.19 -10.12 -1.21
C VAL A 6 -7.04 -11.00 -2.14
N GLN A 7 -8.01 -11.70 -1.58
CA GLN A 7 -8.77 -12.73 -2.31
C GLN A 7 -10.01 -12.19 -3.03
N THR A 8 -10.57 -11.08 -2.57
CA THR A 8 -11.88 -10.57 -3.04
C THR A 8 -11.94 -9.04 -3.04
N GLY A 9 -12.91 -8.47 -3.75
CA GLY A 9 -13.14 -7.03 -3.79
C GLY A 9 -12.31 -6.30 -4.84
N GLU A 10 -12.23 -4.96 -4.71
CA GLU A 10 -11.55 -4.09 -5.68
C GLU A 10 -10.09 -4.47 -5.91
N PHE A 11 -9.41 -4.90 -4.85
CA PHE A 11 -8.00 -5.25 -4.86
C PHE A 11 -7.76 -6.75 -4.91
N ALA A 12 -8.73 -7.57 -5.35
CA ALA A 12 -8.50 -9.01 -5.53
C ALA A 12 -7.29 -9.26 -6.45
N GLY A 13 -6.36 -10.11 -6.01
CA GLY A 13 -5.10 -10.40 -6.70
C GLY A 13 -3.95 -9.42 -6.40
N TRP A 14 -4.19 -8.35 -5.65
CA TRP A 14 -3.13 -7.49 -5.10
C TRP A 14 -2.63 -8.04 -3.76
N GLN A 15 -1.48 -7.57 -3.31
CA GLN A 15 -0.86 -7.89 -2.04
C GLN A 15 -0.89 -6.70 -1.08
N THR A 16 -0.86 -6.97 0.22
CA THR A 16 -0.75 -5.99 1.31
C THR A 16 0.03 -6.59 2.48
N TRP A 17 0.52 -5.77 3.41
CA TRP A 17 1.15 -6.22 4.66
C TRP A 17 0.20 -5.99 5.86
N PRO A 18 -0.61 -6.98 6.27
CA PRO A 18 -1.57 -6.80 7.37
C PRO A 18 -0.90 -6.67 8.74
N ASP A 19 0.33 -7.18 8.87
CA ASP A 19 1.13 -7.07 10.10
C ASP A 19 1.72 -5.67 10.31
N GLU A 20 1.56 -4.73 9.37
CA GLU A 20 1.99 -3.35 9.53
C GLU A 20 0.79 -2.43 9.87
N PRO A 21 0.45 -2.23 11.16
CA PRO A 21 -0.76 -1.50 11.55
C PRO A 21 -0.80 -0.04 11.10
N PHE A 22 0.33 0.67 10.97
CA PHE A 22 0.28 2.07 10.55
C PHE A 22 -0.12 2.19 9.07
N GLU A 23 0.53 1.45 8.18
CA GLU A 23 0.20 1.46 6.75
C GLU A 23 -1.09 0.70 6.42
N HIS A 24 -1.40 -0.39 7.14
CA HIS A 24 -2.59 -1.20 6.87
C HIS A 24 -3.88 -0.57 7.43
N ASP A 25 -3.89 -0.16 8.70
CA ASP A 25 -5.13 0.25 9.38
C ASP A 25 -5.31 1.77 9.39
N ALA A 26 -4.25 2.50 9.76
CA ALA A 26 -4.33 3.94 10.00
C ALA A 26 -4.26 4.76 8.69
N ALA A 27 -3.14 4.65 7.98
CA ALA A 27 -2.84 5.44 6.79
C ALA A 27 -3.45 4.87 5.51
N GLY A 28 -3.54 3.54 5.38
CA GLY A 28 -4.07 2.84 4.21
C GLY A 28 -5.47 2.26 4.41
N PRO A 29 -5.78 1.04 3.95
CA PRO A 29 -4.85 0.03 3.47
C PRO A 29 -4.23 0.41 2.11
N PHE A 30 -2.94 0.12 1.98
CA PHE A 30 -2.19 0.24 0.74
C PHE A 30 -1.96 -1.14 0.16
N TYR A 31 -1.90 -1.22 -1.17
CA TYR A 31 -1.78 -2.46 -1.90
C TYR A 31 -0.68 -2.34 -2.93
N PHE A 32 -0.04 -3.45 -3.26
CA PHE A 32 0.86 -3.54 -4.39
C PHE A 32 0.61 -4.79 -5.23
N LYS A 33 1.13 -4.81 -6.45
CA LYS A 33 1.25 -6.00 -7.30
C LYS A 33 2.51 -5.85 -8.13
N ILE A 34 2.98 -6.94 -8.71
CA ILE A 34 3.99 -6.92 -9.77
C ILE A 34 3.27 -7.11 -11.11
N ASP A 35 3.46 -6.18 -12.04
CA ASP A 35 3.03 -6.35 -13.44
C ASP A 35 4.22 -6.34 -14.41
N ASP A 36 3.95 -6.32 -15.71
CA ASP A 36 4.98 -6.45 -16.75
C ASP A 36 6.03 -5.34 -16.71
N ASP A 37 5.70 -4.16 -16.18
CA ASP A 37 6.60 -3.00 -16.06
C ASP A 37 7.25 -2.91 -14.67
N GLY A 38 6.82 -3.74 -13.72
CA GLY A 38 7.37 -3.85 -12.38
C GLY A 38 6.36 -3.65 -11.25
N PRO A 39 6.84 -3.30 -10.05
CA PRO A 39 6.00 -3.08 -8.88
C PRO A 39 5.08 -1.86 -9.06
N VAL A 40 3.79 -2.06 -8.82
CA VAL A 40 2.76 -1.01 -8.83
C VAL A 40 2.06 -0.99 -7.49
N ALA A 41 2.02 0.19 -6.85
CA ALA A 41 1.27 0.42 -5.62
C ALA A 41 -0.05 1.16 -5.90
N ALA A 42 -1.08 0.90 -5.11
CA ALA A 42 -2.38 1.55 -5.21
C ALA A 42 -3.12 1.57 -3.85
N PHE A 43 -4.07 2.48 -3.72
CA PHE A 43 -5.03 2.47 -2.62
C PHE A 43 -6.32 3.20 -3.00
N ARG A 44 -7.42 2.85 -2.31
CA ARG A 44 -8.68 3.57 -2.46
C ARG A 44 -8.66 4.82 -1.58
N ALA A 45 -8.63 5.99 -2.20
CA ALA A 45 -8.81 7.25 -1.49
C ALA A 45 -10.15 7.28 -0.73
N GLN A 46 -10.12 7.68 0.54
CA GLN A 46 -11.27 7.77 1.44
C GLN A 46 -11.21 9.08 2.22
N ARG A 47 -12.32 9.44 2.89
CA ARG A 47 -12.39 10.66 3.71
C ARG A 47 -11.29 10.73 4.76
N LYS A 48 -10.90 9.61 5.36
CA LYS A 48 -9.83 9.55 6.38
C LYS A 48 -8.44 9.95 5.84
N HIS A 49 -8.23 9.86 4.52
CA HIS A 49 -6.98 10.24 3.87
C HIS A 49 -6.89 11.73 3.52
N MET A 50 -7.97 12.50 3.73
CA MET A 50 -8.01 13.91 3.38
C MET A 50 -7.53 14.78 4.54
N ASN A 51 -6.89 15.91 4.23
CA ASN A 51 -6.61 16.96 5.21
C ASN A 51 -7.85 17.81 5.51
N ALA A 52 -7.70 18.81 6.38
CA ALA A 52 -8.80 19.73 6.75
C ALA A 52 -9.39 20.50 5.55
N GLY A 53 -8.65 20.64 4.45
CA GLY A 53 -9.11 21.25 3.20
C GLY A 53 -9.81 20.29 2.24
N GLY A 54 -9.99 19.03 2.61
CA GLY A 54 -10.66 18.03 1.77
C GLY A 54 -9.84 17.51 0.58
N VAL A 55 -8.54 17.79 0.56
CA VAL A 55 -7.59 17.24 -0.43
C VAL A 55 -6.72 16.17 0.23
N MET A 56 -6.07 15.34 -0.57
CA MET A 56 -5.21 14.27 -0.06
C MET A 56 -4.19 14.83 0.94
N HIS A 57 -4.14 14.26 2.14
CA HIS A 57 -3.21 14.71 3.17
C HIS A 57 -1.78 14.40 2.74
N GLY A 58 -0.88 15.38 2.83
CA GLY A 58 0.52 15.20 2.44
C GLY A 58 1.20 14.06 3.18
N GLY A 59 0.91 13.89 4.48
CA GLY A 59 1.37 12.74 5.26
C GLY A 59 0.84 11.38 4.78
N CYS A 60 -0.37 11.31 4.22
CA CYS A 60 -0.88 10.07 3.61
C CYS A 60 -0.14 9.77 2.30
N LEU A 61 0.13 10.80 1.48
CA LEU A 61 0.96 10.65 0.27
C LEU A 61 2.39 10.20 0.60
N MET A 62 2.99 10.73 1.66
CA MET A 62 4.34 10.33 2.09
C MET A 62 4.37 8.90 2.60
N ALA A 63 3.39 8.49 3.42
CA ALA A 63 3.26 7.10 3.86
C ALA A 63 3.05 6.14 2.68
N PHE A 64 2.20 6.52 1.72
CA PHE A 64 2.02 5.73 0.50
C PHE A 64 3.32 5.67 -0.35
N GLY A 65 4.10 6.75 -0.37
CA GLY A 65 5.42 6.76 -0.99
C GLY A 65 6.40 5.79 -0.33
N ASP A 66 6.43 5.75 1.01
CA ASP A 66 7.25 4.81 1.78
C ASP A 66 6.86 3.35 1.51
N PHE A 67 5.57 3.04 1.61
CA PHE A 67 4.99 1.75 1.20
C PHE A 67 5.42 1.35 -0.22
N SER A 68 5.38 2.30 -1.17
CA SER A 68 5.74 2.05 -2.57
C SER A 68 7.22 1.71 -2.73
N LEU A 69 8.12 2.35 -1.95
CA LEU A 69 9.53 2.01 -1.94
C LEU A 69 9.76 0.59 -1.41
N PHE A 70 8.98 0.17 -0.41
CA PHE A 70 9.00 -1.19 0.11
C PHE A 70 8.53 -2.20 -0.93
N ALA A 71 7.45 -1.90 -1.66
CA ALA A 71 6.96 -2.74 -2.76
C ALA A 71 8.01 -2.88 -3.88
N ILE A 72 8.77 -1.81 -4.15
CA ILE A 72 9.87 -1.85 -5.12
C ILE A 72 11.01 -2.76 -4.66
N ALA A 73 11.33 -2.74 -3.38
CA ALA A 73 12.42 -3.52 -2.80
C ALA A 73 12.04 -4.99 -2.48
N HIS A 74 10.74 -5.32 -2.54
CA HIS A 74 10.19 -6.56 -1.99
C HIS A 74 10.87 -7.83 -2.53
N ASP A 75 11.08 -7.93 -3.84
CA ASP A 75 11.74 -9.08 -4.49
C ASP A 75 13.18 -9.30 -4.00
N GLY A 76 13.85 -8.24 -3.53
CA GLY A 76 15.20 -8.31 -2.96
C GLY A 76 15.23 -8.70 -1.48
N MET A 77 14.08 -8.72 -0.82
CA MET A 77 13.92 -9.06 0.60
C MET A 77 13.47 -10.51 0.82
N GLU A 78 12.87 -11.15 -0.19
CA GLU A 78 12.55 -12.59 -0.17
C GLU A 78 13.84 -13.43 -0.35
N GLY A 79 14.66 -13.49 0.71
CA GLY A 79 15.94 -14.20 0.69
C GLY A 79 16.76 -14.20 1.99
N GLU A 80 16.29 -13.54 3.04
CA GLU A 80 16.77 -13.68 4.44
C GLU A 80 15.72 -14.34 5.34
#